data_AF-A0A2R7S7W4-F1
#
_entry.id   AF-A0A2R7S7W4-F1
#
_cell.length_a   1.000
_cell.length_b   1.000
_cell.length_c   1.000
_cell.angle_alpha   90.00
_cell.angle_beta   90.00
_cell.angle_gamma   90.00
#
_symmetry.space_group_name_H-M   'P 1'
#
loop_
_entity.id
_entity.type
_entity.pdbx_description
1 polymer ?
#
loop_
_entity_poly.entity_id
_entity_poly.type
_entity_poly.pdbx_seq_one_letter_code
_entity_poly.pdbx_strand_id
1 'polypeptide(L)'
;MASRHAVLPASGATMYQLEEFPDVFADACLRDAEGRMLLLSLYGRDTALNQFVAAISLPASQLGVGAFHLVDVDGRRHLCDVGGADRLAKHSGRMPRQNLFGPLSHLWIYDKALQAPDLVNRIGWVLLRGAGS
;
A
#
# COMPACT_ATOMS: atom_id res chain seq x y z
N MET A 1 13.21 23.58 -0.84
CA MET A 1 11.94 23.01 -0.31
C MET A 1 11.41 22.10 -1.40
N ALA A 2 11.63 20.79 -1.32
CA ALA A 2 11.26 19.86 -2.39
C ALA A 2 9.80 19.44 -2.20
N SER A 3 8.92 20.01 -3.02
CA SER A 3 7.55 19.52 -3.13
C SER A 3 7.58 18.28 -4.01
N ARG A 4 7.11 17.13 -3.49
CA ARG A 4 7.08 15.86 -4.24
C ARG A 4 5.67 15.29 -4.18
N HIS A 5 5.17 14.96 -5.36
CA HIS A 5 3.78 14.66 -5.66
C HIS A 5 3.40 13.25 -5.22
N ALA A 6 2.26 13.11 -4.54
CA ALA A 6 1.53 11.86 -4.51
C ALA A 6 0.78 11.70 -5.84
N VAL A 7 1.08 10.64 -6.58
CA VAL A 7 0.32 10.29 -7.78
C VAL A 7 -0.95 9.58 -7.32
N LEU A 8 -2.09 10.27 -7.43
CA LEU A 8 -3.41 9.64 -7.38
C LEU A 8 -3.84 9.37 -8.83
N PRO A 9 -4.26 8.14 -9.19
CA PRO A 9 -4.78 7.90 -10.53
C PRO A 9 -6.03 8.74 -10.79
N ALA A 10 -6.08 9.35 -11.98
CA ALA A 10 -7.20 10.16 -12.42
C ALA A 10 -8.45 9.31 -12.67
N SER A 11 -9.60 9.83 -12.21
CA SER A 11 -10.99 9.41 -12.43
C SER A 11 -11.24 8.22 -13.37
N GLY A 12 -11.35 7.05 -12.73
CA GLY A 12 -11.66 5.72 -13.23
C GLY A 12 -11.06 4.79 -12.18
N ALA A 13 -11.85 3.95 -11.50
CA ALA A 13 -11.31 3.13 -10.41
C ALA A 13 -10.36 2.07 -10.97
N THR A 14 -9.09 2.44 -11.16
CA THR A 14 -8.04 1.55 -11.67
C THR A 14 -7.49 0.76 -10.49
N MET A 15 -7.76 -0.54 -10.49
CA MET A 15 -7.12 -1.47 -9.57
C MET A 15 -5.73 -1.81 -10.12
N TYR A 16 -4.75 -1.88 -9.21
CA TYR A 16 -3.44 -2.44 -9.45
C TYR A 16 -3.41 -3.88 -8.95
N GLN A 17 -2.66 -4.75 -9.60
CA GLN A 17 -2.39 -6.10 -9.08
C GLN A 17 -0.99 -6.15 -8.46
N LEU A 18 -0.82 -6.87 -7.36
CA LEU A 18 0.52 -7.18 -6.85
C LEU A 18 1.12 -8.28 -7.71
N GLU A 19 2.26 -8.00 -8.35
CA GLU A 19 2.92 -8.95 -9.26
C GLU A 19 3.36 -10.22 -8.53
N GLU A 20 3.93 -10.06 -7.34
CA GLU A 20 4.49 -11.16 -6.54
C GLU A 20 3.42 -11.94 -5.76
N PHE A 21 2.20 -11.39 -5.63
CA PHE A 21 1.12 -11.97 -4.84
C PHE A 21 -0.17 -12.01 -5.66
N PRO A 22 -0.39 -13.11 -6.42
CA PRO A 22 -1.62 -13.31 -7.17
C PRO A 22 -2.86 -13.17 -6.29
N ASP A 23 -3.96 -12.70 -6.87
CA ASP A 23 -5.24 -12.43 -6.20
C ASP A 23 -5.20 -11.35 -5.10
N VAL A 24 -4.13 -10.55 -5.04
CA VAL A 24 -4.07 -9.33 -4.22
C VAL A 24 -4.08 -8.12 -5.14
N PHE A 25 -5.04 -7.23 -4.89
CA PHE A 25 -5.25 -6.02 -5.68
C PHE A 25 -5.19 -4.78 -4.79
N ALA A 26 -4.74 -3.66 -5.34
CA ALA A 26 -4.67 -2.39 -4.64
C ALA A 26 -5.46 -1.31 -5.38
N ASP A 27 -6.23 -0.49 -4.66
CA ASP A 27 -6.88 0.70 -5.22
C ASP A 27 -6.15 1.99 -4.86
N ALA A 28 -5.24 1.95 -3.88
CA ALA A 28 -4.41 3.08 -3.50
C ALA A 28 -3.04 2.64 -2.96
N CYS A 29 -2.00 3.37 -3.38
CA CYS A 29 -0.65 3.27 -2.84
C CYS A 29 -0.04 4.68 -2.74
N LEU A 30 0.23 5.13 -1.53
CA LEU A 30 0.99 6.35 -1.26
C LEU A 30 2.44 5.98 -1.01
N ARG A 31 3.35 6.69 -1.69
CA ARG A 31 4.79 6.56 -1.52
C ARG A 31 5.39 7.92 -1.22
N ASP A 32 6.48 7.92 -0.48
CA ASP A 32 7.31 9.10 -0.34
C ASP A 32 8.14 9.35 -1.60
N ALA A 33 8.92 10.40 -1.49
CA ALA A 33 9.86 10.91 -2.46
C ALA A 33 10.96 9.91 -2.89
N GLU A 34 11.26 8.93 -2.04
CA GLU A 34 12.27 7.91 -2.23
C GLU A 34 11.64 6.58 -2.69
N GLY A 35 10.31 6.54 -2.89
CA GLY A 35 9.56 5.37 -3.32
C GLY A 35 9.12 4.46 -2.17
N ARG A 36 9.34 4.86 -0.91
CA ARG A 36 8.94 4.10 0.26
C ARG A 36 7.45 4.22 0.49
N MET A 37 6.79 3.08 0.64
CA MET A 37 5.37 2.95 0.87
C MET A 37 4.98 3.57 2.23
N LEU A 38 4.08 4.55 2.19
CA LEU A 38 3.48 5.21 3.35
C LEU A 38 2.08 4.66 3.65
N LEU A 39 1.31 4.31 2.62
CA LEU A 39 -0.02 3.73 2.75
C LEU A 39 -0.30 2.81 1.57
N LEU A 40 -0.97 1.70 1.83
CA LEU A 40 -1.43 0.75 0.84
C LEU A 40 -2.81 0.25 1.24
N SER A 41 -3.75 0.25 0.29
CA SER A 41 -5.10 -0.26 0.44
C SER A 41 -5.27 -1.46 -0.47
N LEU A 42 -5.56 -2.63 0.13
CA LEU A 42 -5.52 -3.94 -0.52
C LEU A 42 -6.83 -4.70 -0.39
N TYR A 43 -7.21 -5.37 -1.48
CA TYR A 43 -8.30 -6.32 -1.53
C TYR A 43 -7.77 -7.70 -1.90
N GLY A 44 -8.29 -8.73 -1.25
CA GLY A 44 -7.93 -10.11 -1.54
C GLY A 44 -8.61 -11.10 -0.60
N ARG A 45 -8.36 -12.39 -0.84
CA ARG A 45 -8.73 -13.44 0.12
C ARG A 45 -7.79 -13.39 1.32
N ASP A 46 -8.27 -13.76 2.50
CA ASP A 46 -7.47 -13.71 3.73
C ASP A 46 -6.11 -14.41 3.60
N THR A 47 -6.08 -15.59 2.97
CA THR A 47 -4.85 -16.36 2.82
C THR A 47 -3.81 -15.58 2.01
N ALA A 48 -4.21 -14.96 0.90
CA ALA A 48 -3.31 -14.19 0.06
C ALA A 48 -2.82 -12.91 0.78
N LEU A 49 -3.73 -12.21 1.46
CA LEU A 49 -3.38 -11.03 2.27
C LEU A 49 -2.44 -11.38 3.42
N ASN A 50 -2.68 -12.51 4.11
CA ASN A 50 -1.84 -12.96 5.21
C ASN A 50 -0.45 -13.42 4.72
N GLN A 51 -0.37 -14.06 3.55
CA GLN A 51 0.91 -14.40 2.93
C GLN A 51 1.71 -13.13 2.60
N PHE A 52 1.09 -12.14 1.97
CA PHE A 52 1.72 -10.84 1.72
C PHE A 52 2.21 -10.19 3.01
N VAL A 53 1.35 -10.11 4.03
CA VAL A 53 1.69 -9.53 5.33
C VAL A 53 2.85 -10.25 6.00
N ALA A 54 2.87 -11.58 5.95
CA ALA A 54 3.97 -12.37 6.49
C ALA A 54 5.28 -12.07 5.76
N ALA A 55 5.24 -12.07 4.42
CA ALA A 55 6.41 -11.82 3.59
C ALA A 55 7.04 -10.45 3.87
N ILE A 56 6.24 -9.39 3.97
CA ILE A 56 6.76 -8.04 4.24
C ILE A 56 7.17 -7.81 5.71
N SER A 57 6.82 -8.73 6.62
CA SER A 57 7.19 -8.65 8.04
C SER A 57 8.51 -9.36 8.35
N LEU A 58 9.05 -10.15 7.43
CA LEU A 58 10.27 -10.91 7.62
C LEU A 58 11.50 -10.10 7.17
N PRO A 59 12.67 -10.28 7.83
CA PRO A 59 13.94 -9.78 7.32
C PRO A 59 14.31 -10.46 6.00
N ALA A 60 15.13 -9.79 5.17
CA ALA A 60 15.64 -10.36 3.92
C ALA A 60 16.39 -11.70 4.13
N SER A 61 17.05 -11.89 5.29
CA SER A 61 17.71 -13.14 5.67
C SER A 61 16.77 -14.33 5.86
N GLN A 62 15.46 -14.08 5.99
CA GLN A 62 14.40 -15.08 6.14
C GLN A 62 13.45 -15.07 4.94
N LEU A 63 13.95 -14.73 3.75
CA LEU A 63 13.16 -14.61 2.52
C LEU A 63 12.04 -13.56 2.59
N GLY A 64 12.24 -12.53 3.43
CA GLY A 64 11.32 -11.40 3.50
C GLY A 64 11.32 -10.55 2.23
N VAL A 65 10.20 -9.88 1.97
CA VAL A 65 9.99 -9.02 0.81
C VAL A 65 10.17 -7.57 1.23
N GLY A 66 11.29 -6.97 0.81
CA GLY A 66 11.58 -5.56 1.04
C GLY A 66 10.93 -4.60 0.04
N ALA A 67 10.54 -5.09 -1.14
CA ALA A 67 9.85 -4.31 -2.15
C ALA A 67 8.97 -5.21 -3.03
N PHE A 68 7.92 -4.65 -3.61
CA PHE A 68 6.98 -5.34 -4.49
C PHE A 68 6.55 -4.43 -5.65
N HIS A 69 5.94 -5.01 -6.68
CA HIS A 69 5.45 -4.26 -7.83
C HIS A 69 3.92 -4.22 -7.85
N LEU A 70 3.39 -3.01 -8.02
CA LEU A 70 2.02 -2.80 -8.44
C LEU A 70 1.96 -2.72 -9.97
N VAL A 71 1.12 -3.54 -10.59
CA VAL A 71 0.92 -3.56 -12.04
C VAL A 71 -0.40 -2.87 -12.35
N ASP A 72 -0.36 -1.82 -13.16
CA ASP A 72 -1.58 -1.12 -13.60
C ASP A 72 -2.28 -1.84 -14.78
N VAL A 73 -3.42 -1.30 -15.20
CA VAL A 73 -4.22 -1.85 -16.32
C VAL A 73 -3.51 -1.83 -17.67
N ASP A 74 -2.50 -0.96 -17.85
CA ASP A 74 -1.66 -0.90 -19.04
C ASP A 74 -0.45 -1.85 -18.93
N GLY A 75 -0.33 -2.60 -17.83
CA GLY A 75 0.79 -3.49 -17.54
C GLY A 75 2.04 -2.77 -17.04
N ARG A 76 1.98 -1.47 -16.73
CA ARG A 76 3.15 -0.76 -16.19
C ARG A 76 3.39 -1.18 -14.75
N ARG A 77 4.65 -1.42 -14.43
CA ARG A 77 5.11 -1.86 -13.11
C ARG A 77 5.55 -0.66 -12.28
N HIS A 78 5.05 -0.58 -11.05
CA HIS A 78 5.31 0.49 -10.10
C HIS A 78 5.96 -0.12 -8.86
N LEU A 79 7.28 0.09 -8.71
CA LEU A 79 8.04 -0.41 -7.56
C LEU A 79 7.63 0.31 -6.26
N CYS A 80 7.40 -0.45 -5.20
CA CYS A 80 7.06 0.03 -3.87
C CYS A 80 8.01 -0.55 -2.84
N ASP A 81 8.83 0.29 -2.20
CA ASP A 81 9.70 -0.12 -1.09
C ASP A 81 8.88 -0.20 0.20
N VAL A 82 8.89 -1.35 0.88
CA VAL A 82 8.16 -1.56 2.13
C VAL A 82 8.79 -0.75 3.27
N GLY A 83 10.12 -0.62 3.27
CA GLY A 83 10.90 -0.17 4.42
C GLY A 83 10.83 -1.14 5.61
N GLY A 84 11.06 -0.63 6.83
CA GLY A 84 11.01 -1.43 8.06
C GLY A 84 9.59 -1.80 8.49
N ALA A 85 9.30 -3.09 8.69
CA ALA A 85 7.96 -3.57 9.04
C ALA A 85 7.44 -3.04 10.39
N ASP A 86 8.34 -2.72 11.32
CA ASP A 86 8.06 -2.17 12.64
C ASP A 86 7.36 -0.80 12.61
N ARG A 87 7.58 -0.04 11.53
CA ARG A 87 6.91 1.25 11.29
C ARG A 87 5.45 1.10 10.87
N LEU A 88 5.06 -0.08 10.39
CA LEU A 88 3.76 -0.30 9.77
C LEU A 88 2.69 -0.67 10.80
N ALA A 89 1.50 -0.11 10.64
CA ALA A 89 0.27 -0.53 11.27
C ALA A 89 -0.68 -1.12 10.23
N LYS A 90 -1.64 -1.92 10.70
CA LYS A 90 -2.58 -2.66 9.86
C LYS A 90 -4.00 -2.42 10.36
N HIS A 91 -4.93 -2.24 9.44
CA HIS A 91 -6.36 -2.21 9.73
C HIS A 91 -7.07 -3.06 8.69
N SER A 92 -7.97 -3.96 9.10
CA SER A 92 -8.64 -4.86 8.16
C SER A 92 -10.12 -5.01 8.46
N GLY A 93 -10.88 -5.30 7.41
CA GLY A 93 -12.31 -5.56 7.47
C GLY A 93 -12.70 -6.61 6.44
N ARG A 94 -13.66 -7.47 6.80
CA ARG A 94 -14.23 -8.44 5.85
C ARG A 94 -15.44 -7.82 5.18
N MET A 95 -15.57 -8.01 3.88
CA MET A 95 -16.79 -7.62 3.19
C MET A 95 -17.98 -8.49 3.63
N PRO A 96 -19.22 -7.97 3.54
CA PRO A 96 -20.42 -8.75 3.85
C PRO A 96 -20.48 -10.04 3.04
N ARG A 97 -20.94 -11.14 3.65
CA ARG A 97 -20.94 -12.48 3.00
C ARG A 97 -21.74 -12.54 1.70
N GLN A 98 -22.70 -11.64 1.53
CA GLN A 98 -23.61 -11.53 0.39
C GLN A 98 -23.06 -10.65 -0.76
N ASN A 99 -21.73 -10.50 -0.84
CA ASN A 99 -21.08 -9.80 -1.96
C ASN A 99 -20.83 -10.77 -3.15
N LEU A 100 -20.62 -10.21 -4.35
CA LEU A 100 -20.41 -10.98 -5.59
C LEU A 100 -19.06 -11.71 -5.68
N PHE A 101 -18.10 -11.35 -4.83
CA PHE A 101 -16.71 -11.83 -4.85
C PHE A 101 -16.43 -12.93 -3.81
N GLY A 102 -17.45 -13.34 -3.05
CA GLY A 102 -17.29 -14.30 -1.96
C GLY A 102 -16.52 -13.73 -0.76
N PRO A 103 -15.69 -14.52 -0.06
CA PRO A 103 -14.94 -14.05 1.10
C PRO A 103 -13.80 -13.11 0.66
N LEU A 104 -14.13 -11.83 0.53
CA LEU A 104 -13.20 -10.75 0.22
C LEU A 104 -12.92 -9.92 1.47
N SER A 105 -11.65 -9.58 1.68
CA SER A 105 -11.19 -8.75 2.78
C SER A 105 -10.50 -7.51 2.24
N HIS A 106 -10.64 -6.41 2.97
CA HIS A 106 -9.96 -5.15 2.76
C HIS A 106 -8.91 -4.98 3.85
N LEU A 107 -7.68 -4.65 3.46
CA LEU A 107 -6.54 -4.46 4.34
C LEU A 107 -5.87 -3.12 4.02
N TRP A 108 -5.76 -2.27 5.02
CA TRP A 108 -4.88 -1.11 5.01
C TRP A 108 -3.59 -1.44 5.72
N ILE A 109 -2.48 -1.10 5.07
CA ILE A 109 -1.14 -1.08 5.68
C ILE A 109 -0.62 0.33 5.56
N TYR A 110 -0.20 0.93 6.66
CA TYR A 110 0.22 2.33 6.67
C TYR A 110 1.33 2.58 7.67
N ASP A 111 2.17 3.57 7.39
CA ASP A 111 3.18 4.07 8.31
C ASP A 111 2.49 4.73 9.51
N LYS A 112 2.87 4.32 10.73
CA LYS A 112 2.31 4.87 11.98
C LYS A 112 2.47 6.38 12.07
N ALA A 113 3.49 6.96 11.43
CA ALA A 113 3.72 8.40 11.38
C ALA A 113 2.63 9.18 10.63
N LEU A 114 1.75 8.52 9.88
CA LEU A 114 0.59 9.17 9.25
C LEU A 114 -0.55 9.45 10.22
N GLN A 115 -0.55 8.86 11.43
CA GLN A 115 -1.67 8.99 12.37
C GLN A 115 -1.66 10.33 13.13
N ALA A 116 -0.48 10.88 13.40
CA ALA A 116 -0.32 12.14 14.10
C ALA A 116 1.01 12.80 13.71
N PRO A 117 1.07 14.15 13.68
CA PRO A 117 2.34 14.85 13.51
C PRO A 117 3.26 14.59 14.70
N ASP A 118 4.56 14.50 14.42
CA ASP A 118 5.60 14.49 15.45
C ASP A 118 5.88 15.92 15.89
N LEU A 119 5.32 16.29 17.04
CA LEU A 119 5.44 17.65 17.59
C LEU A 119 6.83 17.94 18.18
N VAL A 120 7.58 16.91 18.59
CA VAL A 120 8.93 17.07 19.16
C VAL A 120 9.91 17.43 18.05
N ASN A 121 9.87 16.68 16.94
CA ASN A 121 10.73 16.90 15.79
C ASN A 121 10.13 17.89 14.76
N ARG A 122 8.89 18.35 14.99
CA ARG A 122 8.13 19.25 14.10
C ARG A 122 7.96 18.69 12.69
N ILE A 123 7.69 17.40 12.60
CA ILE A 123 7.50 16.68 11.34
C ILE A 123 6.01 16.38 11.17
N GLY A 124 5.47 16.62 9.98
CA GLY A 124 4.11 16.29 9.62
C GLY A 124 4.00 15.93 8.15
N TRP A 125 3.07 15.04 7.84
CA TRP A 125 2.78 14.63 6.47
C TRP A 125 1.60 15.42 5.93
N VAL A 126 1.72 15.85 4.68
CA VAL A 126 0.66 16.55 3.96
C VAL A 126 0.46 15.86 2.61
N LEU A 127 -0.79 15.51 2.32
CA LEU A 127 -1.17 15.02 0.99
C LEU A 127 -1.54 16.22 0.12
N LEU A 128 -0.73 16.51 -0.88
CA LEU A 128 -1.05 17.50 -1.90
C LEU A 128 -1.76 16.79 -3.05
N ARG A 129 -2.96 17.25 -3.38
CA ARG A 129 -3.65 16.79 -4.59
C ARG A 129 -2.89 17.36 -5.79
N GLY A 130 -2.21 16.50 -6.55
CA GLY A 130 -1.62 16.92 -7.82
C GLY A 130 -2.71 17.47 -8.74
N ALA A 131 -2.52 18.66 -9.30
CA ALA A 131 -3.27 19.07 -10.47
C ALA A 131 -2.88 18.08 -11.58
N GLY A 132 -3.83 17.25 -12.03
CA GLY A 132 -3.58 16.32 -13.12
C GLY A 132 -3.07 17.09 -14.33
N SER A 133 -1.87 16.74 -14.80
CA SER A 133 -1.34 17.15 -16.10
C SER A 133 -1.48 15.99 -17.08
#